data_AF-A0A1Q7LY10-F1
#
_entry.id   AF-A0A1Q7LY10-F1
#
_cell.length_a   1.000
_cell.length_b   1.000
_cell.length_c   1.000
_cell.angle_alpha   90.00
_cell.angle_beta   90.00
_cell.angle_gamma   90.00
#
_symmetry.space_group_name_H-M   'P 1'
#
loop_
_entity.id
_entity.type
_entity.pdbx_description
1 polymer ?
#
loop_
_entity_poly.entity_id
_entity_poly.type
_entity_poly.pdbx_seq_one_letter_code
_entity_poly.pdbx_strand_id
1 'polypeptide(L)'
;MANLTMLVIVVSMSSMLFIWATSSLGSYAGGAGYWYSSRSNANQEKPSVESVFFGKTPNCPGGASYCVSIYIRNVGTVPFTISSIYLNSTLYSQSYPPVLVSQVQQFQFPLSGQTWVKGNLQTLTVATLRGTVVQTTWVP
;
A
#
# COMPACT_ATOMS: atom_id res chain seq x y z
N MET A 1 21.23 59.31 13.77
CA MET A 1 21.82 57.97 13.95
C MET A 1 20.73 56.93 14.25
N ALA A 2 19.90 57.10 15.27
CA ALA A 2 18.82 56.16 15.63
C ALA A 2 17.79 55.87 14.50
N ASN A 3 17.41 56.87 13.71
CA ASN A 3 16.46 56.66 12.59
C ASN A 3 17.05 55.77 11.49
N LEU A 4 18.37 55.84 11.28
CA LEU A 4 19.06 55.06 10.26
C LEU A 4 19.24 53.60 10.70
N THR A 5 19.55 53.36 11.98
CA THR A 5 19.64 51.99 12.52
C THR A 5 18.28 51.29 12.53
N MET A 6 17.21 52.01 12.87
CA MET A 6 15.84 51.47 12.81
C MET A 6 15.46 51.06 11.37
N LEU A 7 15.79 51.89 10.38
CA LEU A 7 15.49 51.60 8.98
C LEU A 7 16.24 50.35 8.48
N VAL A 8 17.51 50.20 8.83
CA VAL A 8 18.30 49.02 8.46
C VAL A 8 17.72 47.73 9.06
N ILE A 9 17.26 47.78 10.32
CA ILE A 9 16.62 46.62 10.98
C ILE A 9 15.29 46.27 10.30
N VAL A 10 14.46 47.25 9.94
CA VAL A 10 13.16 46.98 9.29
C VAL A 10 13.36 46.36 7.90
N VAL A 11 14.36 46.85 7.15
CA VAL A 11 14.69 46.32 5.82
C VAL A 11 15.26 44.90 5.92
N SER A 12 16.12 44.62 6.90
CA SER A 12 16.67 43.26 7.09
C SER A 12 15.61 42.26 7.58
N MET A 13 14.68 42.68 8.44
CA MET A 13 13.55 41.83 8.84
C MET A 13 12.60 41.56 7.68
N SER A 14 12.34 42.56 6.81
CA SER A 14 11.49 42.36 5.62
C SER A 14 12.11 41.38 4.62
N SER A 15 13.42 41.45 4.39
CA SER A 15 14.09 40.53 3.45
C SER A 15 14.13 39.10 3.98
N MET A 16 14.32 38.91 5.29
CA MET A 16 14.24 37.58 5.91
C MET A 16 12.83 36.98 5.83
N LEU A 17 11.79 37.79 6.07
CA LEU A 17 10.40 37.35 5.93
C LEU A 17 10.07 36.96 4.49
N PHE A 18 10.59 37.68 3.50
CA PHE A 18 10.39 37.34 2.09
C PHE A 18 11.07 36.01 1.71
N ILE A 19 12.31 35.78 2.14
CA ILE A 19 13.02 34.52 1.90
C ILE A 19 12.31 33.35 2.58
N TRP A 20 11.85 33.53 3.82
CA TRP A 20 11.06 32.53 4.52
C TRP A 20 9.75 32.24 3.78
N ALA A 21 8.97 33.27 3.41
CA ALA A 21 7.69 33.08 2.73
C ALA A 21 7.85 32.35 1.38
N THR A 22 8.85 32.72 0.58
CA THR A 22 9.12 32.07 -0.72
C THR A 22 9.60 30.63 -0.57
N SER A 23 10.48 30.35 0.40
CA SER A 23 10.93 28.98 0.70
C SER A 23 9.81 28.09 1.26
N SER A 24 8.94 28.63 2.12
CA SER A 24 7.76 27.94 2.62
C SER A 24 6.78 27.61 1.50
N LEU A 25 6.47 28.58 0.63
CA LEU A 25 5.58 28.33 -0.52
C LEU A 25 6.15 27.27 -1.46
N GLY A 26 7.46 27.30 -1.74
CA GLY A 26 8.14 26.28 -2.55
C GLY A 26 8.07 24.88 -1.95
N SER A 27 8.24 24.75 -0.63
CA SER A 27 8.16 23.45 0.05
C SER A 27 6.73 22.91 0.11
N TYR A 28 5.72 23.78 0.32
CA TYR A 28 4.31 23.38 0.27
C TYR A 28 3.89 22.97 -1.14
N ALA A 29 4.29 23.72 -2.17
CA ALA A 29 3.98 23.39 -3.56
C ALA A 29 4.67 22.08 -4.00
N GLY A 30 5.94 21.90 -3.65
CA GLY A 30 6.69 20.67 -3.93
C GLY A 30 6.10 19.46 -3.19
N GLY A 31 5.83 19.60 -1.89
CA GLY A 31 5.23 18.54 -1.07
C GLY A 31 3.83 18.14 -1.53
N ALA A 32 3.00 19.12 -1.92
CA ALA A 32 1.70 18.85 -2.50
C ALA A 32 1.81 18.06 -3.82
N GLY A 33 2.76 18.42 -4.69
CA GLY A 33 3.04 17.68 -5.93
C GLY A 33 3.36 16.21 -5.69
N TYR A 34 4.22 15.89 -4.72
CA TYR A 34 4.53 14.50 -4.34
C TYR A 34 3.32 13.77 -3.75
N TRP A 35 2.53 14.45 -2.92
CA TRP A 35 1.33 13.88 -2.33
C TRP A 35 0.28 13.52 -3.39
N TYR A 36 0.01 14.43 -4.34
CA TYR A 36 -0.91 14.16 -5.44
C TYR A 36 -0.38 13.09 -6.39
N SER A 37 0.92 13.10 -6.70
CA SER A 37 1.55 12.09 -7.57
C SER A 37 1.49 10.69 -6.97
N SER A 38 1.84 10.55 -5.68
CA SER A 38 1.75 9.25 -4.98
C SER A 38 0.33 8.73 -4.89
N ARG A 39 -0.67 9.60 -4.62
CA ARG A 39 -2.09 9.23 -4.64
C ARG A 39 -2.61 8.91 -6.03
N SER A 40 -2.15 9.62 -7.05
CA SER A 40 -2.44 9.30 -8.45
C SER A 40 -1.95 7.89 -8.81
N ASN A 41 -0.71 7.56 -8.45
CA ASN A 41 -0.17 6.23 -8.70
C ASN A 41 -0.90 5.14 -7.90
N ALA A 42 -1.31 5.42 -6.66
CA ALA A 42 -2.12 4.47 -5.87
C ALA A 42 -3.50 4.22 -6.50
N ASN A 43 -4.15 5.27 -7.05
CA ASN A 43 -5.43 5.15 -7.75
C ASN A 43 -5.34 4.40 -9.08
N GLN A 44 -4.14 4.33 -9.68
CA GLN A 44 -3.88 3.58 -10.90
C GLN A 44 -3.66 2.07 -10.63
N GLU A 45 -3.45 1.68 -9.38
CA GLU A 45 -3.42 0.27 -8.98
C GLU A 45 -4.84 -0.24 -8.80
N LYS A 46 -5.16 -1.33 -9.49
CA LYS A 46 -6.47 -1.97 -9.37
C LYS A 46 -6.27 -3.47 -9.15
N PRO A 47 -5.99 -3.90 -7.91
CA PRO A 47 -5.94 -5.32 -7.58
C PRO A 47 -7.34 -5.94 -7.67
N SER A 48 -7.42 -7.16 -8.19
CA SER A 48 -8.64 -7.96 -8.24
C SER A 48 -8.32 -9.38 -7.81
N VAL A 49 -9.07 -9.91 -6.85
CA VAL A 49 -8.96 -11.31 -6.40
C VAL A 49 -9.87 -12.15 -7.27
N GLU A 50 -9.31 -13.06 -8.06
CA GLU A 50 -10.08 -13.88 -9.01
C GLU A 50 -10.54 -15.20 -8.40
N SER A 51 -9.70 -15.82 -7.58
CA SER A 51 -10.03 -17.09 -6.94
C SER A 51 -9.18 -17.34 -5.71
N VAL A 52 -9.78 -18.06 -4.76
CA VAL A 52 -9.13 -18.51 -3.52
C VAL A 52 -9.42 -19.99 -3.35
N PHE A 53 -8.37 -20.77 -3.15
CA PHE A 53 -8.44 -22.20 -2.92
C PHE A 53 -7.92 -22.55 -1.53
N PHE A 54 -8.72 -23.31 -0.80
CA PHE A 54 -8.38 -23.86 0.51
C PHE A 54 -8.10 -25.35 0.32
N GLY A 55 -6.88 -25.79 0.61
CA GLY A 55 -6.53 -27.18 0.32
C GLY A 55 -5.28 -27.68 1.01
N LYS A 56 -5.22 -29.01 1.14
CA LYS A 56 -4.01 -29.74 1.48
C LYS A 56 -3.15 -29.84 0.23
N THR A 57 -2.09 -29.04 0.17
CA THR A 57 -1.17 -29.02 -0.97
C THR A 57 0.19 -29.55 -0.52
N PRO A 58 0.86 -30.45 -1.26
CA PRO A 58 2.16 -31.00 -0.86
C PRO A 58 3.28 -29.95 -0.86
N ASN A 59 3.13 -28.83 -1.58
CA ASN A 59 4.14 -27.77 -1.73
C ASN A 59 3.82 -26.51 -0.91
N CYS A 60 3.27 -26.68 0.28
CA CYS A 60 3.03 -25.57 1.18
C CYS A 60 4.32 -24.89 1.64
N PRO A 61 4.42 -23.54 1.59
CA PRO A 61 5.55 -22.83 2.18
C PRO A 61 5.69 -23.20 3.66
N GLY A 62 6.89 -23.58 4.08
CA GLY A 62 7.15 -24.00 5.46
C GLY A 62 6.65 -25.42 5.82
N GLY A 63 6.25 -26.24 4.85
CA GLY A 63 5.90 -27.65 5.09
C GLY A 63 4.55 -27.88 5.79
N ALA A 64 3.70 -26.85 5.85
CA ALA A 64 2.39 -26.95 6.48
C ALA A 64 1.47 -27.95 5.75
N SER A 65 0.59 -28.63 6.49
CA SER A 65 -0.38 -29.55 5.87
C SER A 65 -1.55 -28.84 5.19
N TYR A 66 -1.78 -27.55 5.46
CA TYR A 66 -2.89 -26.77 4.90
C TYR A 66 -2.40 -25.43 4.40
N CYS A 67 -2.79 -25.09 3.17
CA CYS A 67 -2.49 -23.80 2.56
C CYS A 67 -3.70 -23.16 1.94
N VAL A 68 -3.61 -21.85 1.83
CA VAL A 68 -4.49 -21.04 1.01
C VAL A 68 -3.71 -20.58 -0.20
N SER A 69 -4.25 -20.82 -1.40
CA SER A 69 -3.74 -20.30 -2.66
C SER A 69 -4.69 -19.24 -3.19
N ILE A 70 -4.15 -18.08 -3.54
CA ILE A 70 -4.91 -16.91 -3.96
C ILE A 70 -4.40 -16.46 -5.31
N TYR A 71 -5.31 -16.22 -6.25
CA TYR A 71 -4.99 -15.67 -7.55
C TYR A 71 -5.42 -14.21 -7.59
N ILE A 72 -4.43 -13.33 -7.78
CA ILE A 72 -4.64 -11.88 -7.79
C ILE A 72 -4.22 -11.36 -9.15
N ARG A 73 -5.14 -10.68 -9.84
CA ARG A 73 -4.88 -9.97 -11.09
C ARG A 73 -4.62 -8.49 -10.81
N ASN A 74 -3.70 -7.92 -11.59
CA ASN A 74 -3.64 -6.48 -11.74
C ASN A 74 -4.46 -6.01 -12.96
N VAL A 75 -5.61 -5.38 -12.71
CA VAL A 75 -6.46 -4.73 -13.75
C VAL A 75 -6.22 -3.21 -13.82
N GLY A 76 -5.15 -2.72 -13.19
CA GLY A 76 -4.73 -1.32 -13.21
C GLY A 76 -3.77 -1.01 -14.35
N THR A 77 -3.14 0.17 -14.30
CA THR A 77 -2.18 0.65 -15.32
C THR A 77 -0.73 0.63 -14.83
N VAL A 78 -0.50 0.34 -13.55
CA VAL A 78 0.84 0.34 -12.92
C VAL A 78 1.04 -0.97 -12.16
N PRO A 79 2.24 -1.58 -12.17
CA PRO A 79 2.53 -2.73 -11.32
C PRO A 79 2.43 -2.36 -9.83
N PHE A 80 1.94 -3.29 -9.02
CA PHE A 80 1.85 -3.15 -7.57
C PHE A 80 2.54 -4.29 -6.84
N THR A 81 2.97 -4.03 -5.61
CA THR A 81 3.48 -5.03 -4.68
C THR A 81 2.51 -5.19 -3.52
N ILE A 82 2.31 -6.43 -3.09
CA ILE A 82 1.50 -6.73 -1.91
C ILE A 82 2.37 -6.52 -0.68
N SER A 83 1.84 -5.80 0.31
CA SER A 83 2.51 -5.60 1.60
C SER A 83 2.04 -6.64 2.62
N SER A 84 0.73 -6.89 2.68
CA SER A 84 0.15 -7.83 3.61
C SER A 84 -1.13 -8.46 3.07
N ILE A 85 -1.38 -9.69 3.49
CA ILE A 85 -2.63 -10.41 3.27
C ILE A 85 -3.19 -10.77 4.64
N TYR A 86 -4.48 -10.56 4.85
CA TYR A 86 -5.20 -10.94 6.05
C TYR A 86 -6.25 -12.00 5.72
N LEU A 87 -6.32 -13.04 6.54
CA LEU A 87 -7.41 -14.02 6.51
C LEU A 87 -8.07 -14.03 7.88
N ASN A 88 -9.37 -13.70 7.95
CA ASN A 88 -10.13 -13.57 9.21
C ASN A 88 -9.38 -12.78 10.30
N SER A 89 -8.82 -11.64 9.91
CA SER A 89 -8.02 -10.76 10.79
C SER A 89 -6.64 -11.30 11.22
N THR A 90 -6.22 -12.48 10.76
CA THR A 90 -4.85 -12.97 10.94
C THR A 90 -3.96 -12.46 9.81
N LEU A 91 -2.84 -11.83 10.17
CA LEU A 91 -1.85 -11.27 9.25
C LEU A 91 -0.92 -12.37 8.69
N TYR A 92 -0.77 -12.39 7.37
CA TYR A 92 0.22 -13.17 6.64
C TYR A 92 1.15 -12.20 5.89
N SER A 93 2.26 -11.84 6.56
CA SER A 93 3.32 -11.01 5.98
C SER A 93 4.46 -11.89 5.48
N GLN A 94 4.64 -11.92 4.17
CA GLN A 94 5.79 -12.54 3.51
C GLN A 94 6.27 -11.61 2.39
N SER A 95 7.47 -11.87 1.85
CA SER A 95 7.91 -11.15 0.66
C SER A 95 7.08 -11.62 -0.54
N TYR A 96 6.32 -10.71 -1.12
CA TYR A 96 5.49 -10.97 -2.29
C TYR A 96 6.14 -10.36 -3.54
N PRO A 97 6.33 -11.13 -4.63
CA PRO A 97 6.78 -10.55 -5.90
C PRO A 97 5.75 -9.52 -6.43
N PRO A 98 6.21 -8.54 -7.23
CA PRO A 98 5.32 -7.57 -7.86
C PRO A 98 4.34 -8.24 -8.84
N VAL A 99 3.09 -7.78 -8.85
CA VAL A 99 2.08 -8.19 -9.83
C VAL A 99 2.11 -7.19 -10.99
N LEU A 100 2.58 -7.65 -12.15
CA LEU A 100 2.63 -6.84 -13.36
C LEU A 100 1.22 -6.60 -13.93
N VAL A 101 1.10 -5.55 -14.74
CA VAL A 101 -0.17 -5.14 -15.35
C VAL A 101 -0.74 -6.25 -16.23
N SER A 102 -2.05 -6.49 -16.12
CA SER A 102 -2.80 -7.50 -16.85
C SER A 102 -2.34 -8.95 -16.61
N GLN A 103 -1.51 -9.19 -15.61
CA GLN A 103 -1.07 -10.53 -15.22
C GLN A 103 -1.78 -10.99 -13.94
N VAL A 104 -1.90 -12.32 -13.82
CA VAL A 104 -2.40 -13.00 -12.63
C VAL A 104 -1.22 -13.66 -11.95
N GLN A 105 -1.06 -13.39 -10.66
CA GLN A 105 -0.04 -14.03 -9.84
C GLN A 105 -0.71 -14.90 -8.77
N GLN A 106 -0.19 -16.11 -8.59
CA GLN A 106 -0.57 -16.98 -7.49
C GLN A 106 0.27 -16.65 -6.25
N PHE A 107 -0.41 -16.50 -5.12
CA PHE A 107 0.21 -16.35 -3.80
C PHE A 107 -0.25 -17.48 -2.89
N GLN A 108 0.70 -18.12 -2.23
CA GLN A 108 0.43 -19.21 -1.31
C GLN A 108 1.02 -18.88 0.05
N PHE A 109 0.26 -19.15 1.11
CA PHE A 109 0.71 -19.04 2.49
C PHE A 109 0.18 -20.21 3.34
N PRO A 110 0.94 -20.66 4.35
CA PRO A 110 0.51 -21.69 5.27
C PRO A 110 -0.53 -21.12 6.24
N LEU A 111 -1.54 -21.92 6.60
CA LEU A 111 -2.44 -21.55 7.69
C LEU A 111 -1.73 -21.75 9.03
N SER A 112 -1.64 -20.68 9.82
CA SER A 112 -1.06 -20.72 11.17
C SER A 112 -2.13 -20.42 12.22
N GLY A 113 -2.42 -21.38 13.09
CA GLY A 113 -3.26 -21.16 14.27
C GLY A 113 -4.77 -21.06 14.02
N GLN A 114 -5.24 -21.25 12.78
CA GLN A 114 -6.66 -21.28 12.43
C GLN A 114 -7.01 -22.56 11.66
N THR A 115 -8.12 -23.19 12.04
CA THR A 115 -8.75 -24.27 11.27
C THR A 115 -9.85 -23.68 10.40
N TRP A 116 -9.77 -23.90 9.10
CA TRP A 116 -10.89 -23.60 8.21
C TRP A 116 -11.84 -24.79 8.24
N VAL A 117 -13.12 -24.50 8.42
CA VAL A 117 -14.19 -25.49 8.38
C VAL A 117 -14.89 -25.33 7.03
N LYS A 118 -15.11 -26.45 6.33
CA LYS A 118 -15.84 -26.46 5.06
C LYS A 118 -17.19 -25.75 5.23
N GLY A 119 -17.52 -24.85 4.30
CA GLY A 119 -18.77 -24.09 4.36
C GLY A 119 -18.76 -22.86 5.28
N ASN A 120 -17.68 -22.58 6.03
CA ASN A 120 -17.58 -21.36 6.82
C ASN A 120 -17.03 -20.19 5.99
N LEU A 121 -17.64 -19.02 6.09
CA LEU A 121 -17.25 -17.84 5.34
C LEU A 121 -15.91 -17.29 5.84
N GLN A 122 -14.95 -17.19 4.93
CA GLN A 122 -13.61 -16.66 5.19
C GLN A 122 -13.51 -15.26 4.58
N THR A 123 -13.03 -14.30 5.37
CA THR A 123 -12.79 -12.93 4.88
C THR A 123 -11.32 -12.77 4.55
N LEU A 124 -11.04 -12.41 3.30
CA LEU A 124 -9.71 -12.13 2.80
C LEU A 124 -9.55 -10.64 2.54
N THR A 125 -8.48 -10.04 3.08
CA THR A 125 -8.11 -8.65 2.81
C THR A 125 -6.70 -8.60 2.26
N VAL A 126 -6.51 -8.01 1.09
CA VAL A 126 -5.20 -7.80 0.45
C VAL A 126 -4.87 -6.32 0.52
N ALA A 127 -3.71 -5.99 1.06
CA ALA A 127 -3.19 -4.62 1.11
C ALA A 127 -1.90 -4.50 0.29
N THR A 128 -1.89 -3.50 -0.60
CA THR A 128 -0.72 -3.14 -1.41
C THR A 128 0.21 -2.20 -0.65
N LEU A 129 1.47 -2.10 -1.09
CA LEU A 129 2.46 -1.21 -0.49
C LEU A 129 2.09 0.28 -0.63
N ARG A 130 1.28 0.64 -1.64
CA ARG A 130 0.79 2.01 -1.85
C ARG A 130 -0.52 2.32 -1.12
N GLY A 131 -1.07 1.36 -0.36
CA GLY A 131 -2.23 1.54 0.50
C GLY A 131 -3.59 1.23 -0.12
N THR A 132 -3.63 0.67 -1.34
CA THR A 132 -4.86 0.12 -1.92
C THR A 132 -5.22 -1.18 -1.22
N VAL A 133 -6.46 -1.30 -0.76
CA VAL A 133 -6.97 -2.46 -0.02
C VAL A 133 -8.16 -3.06 -0.75
N VAL A 134 -8.18 -4.37 -0.90
CA VAL A 134 -9.30 -5.13 -1.45
C VAL A 134 -9.72 -6.19 -0.47
N GLN A 135 -11.00 -6.19 -0.13
CA GLN A 135 -11.62 -7.18 0.76
C GLN A 135 -12.61 -8.02 -0.03
N THR A 136 -12.52 -9.34 0.12
CA THR A 136 -13.37 -10.33 -0.54
C THR A 136 -13.72 -11.44 0.44
N THR A 137 -14.83 -12.12 0.21
CA THR A 137 -15.29 -13.23 1.05
C THR A 137 -15.36 -14.50 0.23
N TRP A 138 -14.87 -15.60 0.80
CA TRP A 138 -14.73 -16.89 0.12
C TRP A 138 -15.19 -18.02 1.04
N VAL A 139 -15.69 -19.10 0.45
CA VAL A 139 -16.12 -20.29 1.18
C VAL A 139 -15.23 -21.47 0.78
N PRO A 140 -14.63 -22.22 1.74
CA PRO A 140 -13.83 -23.42 1.50
C PRO A 140 -14.66 -24.63 1.06
#